data_AF-A0A7C7X0W4-F1
#
_entry.id   AF-A0A7C7X0W4-F1
#
_cell.length_a   1.000
_cell.length_b   1.000
_cell.length_c   1.000
_cell.angle_alpha   90.00
_cell.angle_beta   90.00
_cell.angle_gamma   90.00
#
_symmetry.space_group_name_H-M   'P 1'
#
loop_
_entity.id
_entity.type
_entity.pdbx_description
1 polymer ?
#
loop_
_entity_poly.entity_id
_entity_poly.type
_entity_poly.pdbx_seq_one_letter_code
_entity_poly.pdbx_strand_id
1 'polypeptide(L)'
;MSTTAEKFYVNQNLGGGTIVAEANIHSGKYRPVEVPWLSDSAFANSSATAWYLLRDPARYASMVVSFLNGIEQPTIESAEANFDQLGVDFRGYHDFGCDQAEYLAGVKVKGAA
;
A
#
# COMPACT_ATOMS: atom_id res chain seq x y z
N MET A 1 -15.85 5.81 -17.65
CA MET A 1 -16.93 4.99 -18.26
C MET A 1 -18.17 5.12 -17.39
N SER A 2 -19.36 5.23 -17.98
CA SER A 2 -20.61 5.38 -17.23
C SER A 2 -20.94 4.10 -16.44
N THR A 3 -21.40 4.23 -15.19
CA THR A 3 -21.84 3.14 -14.31
C THR A 3 -22.80 2.17 -15.01
N THR A 4 -23.64 2.68 -15.89
CA THR A 4 -24.57 1.88 -16.70
C THR A 4 -23.85 0.92 -17.65
N ALA A 5 -22.78 1.38 -18.32
CA ALA A 5 -22.02 0.54 -19.24
C ALA A 5 -21.26 -0.59 -18.51
N GLU A 6 -20.75 -0.32 -17.31
CA GLU A 6 -20.08 -1.33 -16.49
C GLU A 6 -21.06 -2.40 -15.98
N LYS A 7 -22.28 -2.01 -15.62
CA LYS A 7 -23.35 -2.96 -15.27
C LYS A 7 -23.68 -3.90 -16.43
N PHE A 8 -23.75 -3.40 -17.66
CA PHE A 8 -23.98 -4.25 -18.84
C PHE A 8 -22.80 -5.19 -19.13
N TYR A 9 -21.55 -4.75 -18.92
CA TYR A 9 -20.36 -5.59 -19.15
C TYR A 9 -20.23 -6.76 -18.18
N VAL A 10 -20.55 -6.55 -16.89
CA VAL A 10 -20.43 -7.59 -15.86
C VAL A 10 -21.57 -8.61 -15.93
N ASN A 11 -22.74 -8.22 -16.45
CA ASN A 11 -23.88 -9.13 -16.59
C ASN A 11 -23.75 -9.97 -17.88
N GLN A 12 -23.54 -11.29 -17.75
CA GLN A 12 -23.41 -12.22 -18.88
C GLN A 12 -24.76 -12.58 -19.57
N ASN A 13 -25.89 -12.06 -19.08
CA ASN A 13 -27.21 -12.30 -19.67
C ASN A 13 -27.61 -11.14 -20.58
N LEU A 14 -27.48 -11.32 -21.90
CA LEU A 14 -28.20 -10.53 -22.92
C LEU A 14 -29.66 -11.01 -22.99
N GLY A 15 -30.37 -10.97 -21.87
CA GLY A 15 -31.80 -11.25 -21.81
C GLY A 15 -32.55 -9.98 -22.17
N GLY A 16 -33.21 -9.95 -23.34
CA GLY A 16 -34.00 -8.82 -23.81
C GLY A 16 -35.03 -8.37 -22.75
N GLY A 17 -34.70 -7.28 -22.05
CA GLY A 17 -35.52 -6.67 -21.02
C GLY A 17 -34.72 -5.58 -20.31
N THR A 18 -35.35 -4.43 -20.05
CA THR A 18 -34.74 -3.20 -19.51
C THR A 18 -34.20 -3.31 -18.08
N ILE A 19 -34.13 -4.52 -17.51
CA ILE A 19 -33.79 -4.78 -16.11
C ILE A 19 -32.43 -5.47 -16.06
N VAL A 20 -31.39 -4.67 -15.86
CA VAL A 20 -30.05 -5.16 -15.54
C VAL A 20 -30.05 -5.48 -14.05
N ALA A 21 -29.76 -6.72 -13.67
CA ALA A 21 -29.60 -7.07 -12.26
C ALA A 21 -28.56 -6.16 -11.58
N GLU A 22 -28.74 -5.85 -10.30
CA GLU A 22 -27.82 -5.03 -9.50
C GLU A 22 -26.50 -5.77 -9.26
N ALA A 23 -25.71 -5.96 -10.31
CA ALA A 23 -24.37 -6.49 -10.22
C ALA A 23 -23.46 -5.45 -9.56
N ASN A 24 -22.61 -5.90 -8.63
CA ASN A 24 -21.56 -5.07 -8.09
C ASN A 24 -20.52 -4.76 -9.19
N ILE A 25 -20.60 -3.56 -9.74
CA ILE A 25 -19.69 -3.07 -10.80
C ILE A 25 -18.22 -2.98 -10.35
N HIS A 26 -17.96 -3.07 -9.04
CA HIS A 26 -16.62 -3.03 -8.47
C HIS A 26 -16.03 -4.41 -8.20
N SER A 27 -16.80 -5.47 -8.42
CA SER A 27 -16.34 -6.85 -8.22
C SER A 27 -15.10 -7.14 -9.09
N GLY A 28 -14.06 -7.70 -8.47
CA GLY A 28 -12.82 -8.09 -9.16
C GLY A 28 -11.93 -6.94 -9.64
N LYS A 29 -12.29 -5.67 -9.43
CA LYS A 29 -11.50 -4.51 -9.90
C LYS A 29 -10.29 -4.17 -9.03
N TYR A 30 -10.28 -4.60 -7.76
CA TYR A 30 -9.29 -4.21 -6.77
C TYR A 30 -8.64 -5.41 -6.10
N ARG A 31 -7.36 -5.26 -5.74
CA ARG A 31 -6.63 -6.24 -4.93
C ARG A 31 -6.65 -5.79 -3.47
N PRO A 32 -7.33 -6.50 -2.57
CA PRO A 32 -7.24 -6.21 -1.14
C PRO A 32 -5.82 -6.52 -0.66
N VAL A 33 -5.27 -5.64 0.17
CA VAL A 33 -4.00 -5.82 0.85
C VAL A 33 -4.23 -5.55 2.32
N GLU A 34 -3.88 -6.51 3.16
CA GLU A 34 -3.94 -6.36 4.61
C GLU A 34 -2.60 -5.89 5.15
N VAL A 35 -2.64 -4.90 6.04
CA VAL A 35 -1.45 -4.34 6.69
C VAL A 35 -1.78 -4.18 8.18
N PRO A 36 -1.17 -4.96 9.08
CA PRO A 36 -1.54 -4.97 10.50
C PRO A 36 -1.19 -3.65 11.22
N TRP A 37 -0.24 -2.89 10.67
CA TRP A 37 0.29 -1.67 11.27
C TRP A 37 -0.68 -0.48 11.21
N LEU A 38 -1.71 -0.50 10.35
CA LEU A 38 -2.60 0.65 10.20
C LEU A 38 -3.44 0.90 11.47
N SER A 39 -3.79 -0.15 12.19
CA SER A 39 -4.52 -0.10 13.47
C SER A 39 -3.62 -0.03 14.69
N ASP A 40 -2.30 -0.05 14.53
CA ASP A 40 -1.35 -0.10 15.64
C ASP A 40 -1.21 1.27 16.30
N SER A 41 -1.64 1.35 17.57
CA SER A 41 -1.62 2.57 18.38
C SER A 41 -0.21 3.09 18.69
N ALA A 42 0.84 2.30 18.45
CA ALA A 42 2.22 2.76 18.56
C ALA A 42 2.57 3.84 17.52
N PHE A 43 1.86 3.86 16.38
CA PHE A 43 2.05 4.89 15.35
C PHE A 43 1.09 6.06 15.54
N ALA A 44 1.63 7.27 15.43
CA ALA A 44 0.82 8.48 15.36
C ALA A 44 -0.11 8.44 14.13
N ASN A 45 -1.36 8.90 14.30
CA ASN A 45 -2.40 8.89 13.26
C ASN A 45 -2.85 7.50 12.77
N SER A 46 -2.64 6.46 13.59
CA SER A 46 -3.22 5.13 13.37
C SER A 46 -4.76 5.16 13.38
N SER A 47 -5.37 4.16 12.74
CA SER A 47 -6.82 4.01 12.66
C SER A 47 -7.22 2.56 12.42
N ALA A 48 -8.16 2.07 13.24
CA ALA A 48 -8.73 0.74 13.09
C ALA A 48 -9.79 0.61 11.99
N THR A 49 -10.29 1.72 11.44
CA THR A 49 -11.36 1.72 10.44
C THR A 49 -10.94 2.34 9.11
N ALA A 50 -9.88 3.14 9.08
CA ALA A 50 -9.44 3.77 7.85
C ALA A 50 -8.92 2.73 6.85
N TRP A 51 -9.09 3.04 5.58
CA TRP A 51 -8.53 2.25 4.48
C TRP A 51 -8.09 3.15 3.34
N TYR A 52 -7.24 2.62 2.48
CA TYR A 52 -6.65 3.35 1.36
C TYR A 52 -7.02 2.67 0.05
N LEU A 53 -7.36 3.47 -0.95
CA LEU A 53 -7.39 3.04 -2.34
C LEU A 53 -6.20 3.65 -3.05
N LEU A 54 -5.30 2.80 -3.53
CA LEU A 54 -4.08 3.21 -4.22
C LEU A 54 -4.15 2.80 -5.68
N ARG A 55 -3.62 3.65 -6.56
CA ARG A 55 -3.44 3.35 -7.97
C ARG A 55 -2.28 2.38 -8.16
N ASP A 56 -2.30 1.67 -9.28
CA ASP A 56 -1.16 0.87 -9.73
C ASP A 56 0.11 1.74 -9.86
N PRO A 57 1.17 1.46 -9.08
CA PRO A 57 2.39 2.25 -9.08
C PRO A 57 3.11 2.24 -10.43
N ALA A 58 2.88 1.25 -11.30
CA ALA A 58 3.43 1.24 -12.66
C ALA A 58 2.84 2.35 -13.56
N ARG A 59 1.69 2.92 -13.18
CA ARG A 59 1.07 4.07 -13.87
C ARG A 59 1.35 5.37 -13.15
N TYR A 60 1.04 5.42 -11.86
CA TYR A 60 1.33 6.54 -10.97
C TYR A 60 1.44 6.01 -9.55
N ALA A 61 2.59 6.24 -8.91
CA ALA A 61 2.83 5.86 -7.53
C ALA A 61 2.35 6.95 -6.56
N SER A 62 1.65 6.56 -5.50
CA SER A 62 1.25 7.48 -4.42
C SER A 62 2.38 7.78 -3.44
N MET A 63 3.32 6.85 -3.31
CA MET A 63 4.47 6.92 -2.40
C MET A 63 5.72 6.47 -3.16
N VAL A 64 6.86 7.05 -2.83
CA VAL A 64 8.17 6.64 -3.35
C VAL A 64 9.08 6.29 -2.19
N VAL A 65 9.88 5.25 -2.40
CA VAL A 65 10.97 4.86 -1.49
C VAL A 65 12.28 5.16 -2.19
N SER A 66 13.16 5.89 -1.49
CA SER A 66 14.48 6.26 -1.99
C SER A 66 15.55 5.61 -1.14
N PHE A 67 16.54 4.99 -1.78
CA PHE A 67 17.66 4.34 -1.12
C PHE A 67 18.92 5.19 -1.24
N LEU A 68 19.59 5.46 -0.12
CA LEU A 68 20.82 6.24 -0.13
C LEU A 68 21.89 5.49 -0.94
N ASN A 69 22.51 6.19 -1.89
CA ASN A 69 23.50 5.63 -2.82
C ASN A 69 22.99 4.42 -3.64
N GLY A 70 21.66 4.22 -3.75
CA GLY A 70 21.09 3.07 -4.46
C GLY A 70 21.29 1.73 -3.76
N ILE A 71 21.63 1.73 -2.47
CA ILE A 71 21.81 0.51 -1.69
C ILE A 71 20.45 0.07 -1.12
N GLU A 72 19.81 -0.89 -1.78
CA GLU A 72 18.46 -1.37 -1.42
C GLU A 72 18.46 -2.41 -0.28
N GLN A 73 19.63 -2.90 0.11
CA GLN A 73 19.80 -3.92 1.14
C GLN A 73 20.43 -3.31 2.40
N PRO A 74 20.06 -3.79 3.59
CA PRO A 74 20.70 -3.38 4.82
C PRO A 74 22.19 -3.78 4.81
N THR A 75 23.04 -2.89 5.31
CA THR A 75 24.47 -3.14 5.51
C THR A 75 24.71 -3.63 6.93
N ILE A 76 25.53 -4.66 7.07
CA ILE A 76 25.99 -5.19 8.35
C ILE A 76 27.51 -5.06 8.41
N GLU A 77 28.02 -4.50 9.50
CA GLU A 77 29.44 -4.39 9.76
C GLU A 77 29.78 -5.06 11.09
N SER A 78 30.98 -5.64 11.15
CA SER A 78 31.51 -6.30 12.35
C SER A 78 32.86 -5.70 12.74
N ALA A 79 33.10 -5.54 14.04
CA ALA A 79 34.39 -5.13 14.59
C ALA A 79 34.75 -5.97 15.82
N GLU A 80 36.03 -6.08 16.16
CA GLU A 80 36.41 -6.62 17.47
C GLU A 80 35.90 -5.69 18.57
N ALA A 81 35.36 -6.27 19.65
CA ALA A 81 34.97 -5.51 20.81
C ALA A 81 36.20 -4.83 21.46
N ASN A 82 35.98 -3.71 22.16
CA ASN A 82 37.04 -3.01 22.87
C ASN A 82 37.75 -3.94 23.88
N PHE A 83 39.02 -3.67 24.23
CA PHE A 83 39.87 -4.55 25.04
C PHE A 83 39.25 -5.00 26.37
N ASP A 84 38.37 -4.19 26.96
CA ASP A 84 37.69 -4.49 28.22
C ASP A 84 36.53 -5.49 28.08
N GLN A 85 36.19 -5.91 26.85
CA GLN A 85 35.11 -6.85 26.53
C GLN A 85 35.55 -7.91 25.52
N LEU A 86 35.32 -9.19 25.83
CA LEU A 86 35.55 -10.29 24.90
C LEU A 86 34.35 -10.42 23.95
N GLY A 87 34.57 -10.28 22.64
CA GLY A 87 33.51 -10.50 21.65
C GLY A 87 33.74 -9.84 20.30
N VAL A 88 32.71 -9.92 19.46
CA VAL A 88 32.61 -9.23 18.17
C VAL A 88 31.36 -8.36 18.22
N ASP A 89 31.52 -7.08 17.93
CA ASP A 89 30.43 -6.13 17.84
C ASP A 89 29.87 -6.10 16.43
N PHE A 90 28.54 -6.02 16.32
CA PHE A 90 27.84 -5.89 15.05
C PHE A 90 27.02 -4.61 15.04
N ARG A 91 27.05 -3.90 13.92
CA ARG A 91 26.08 -2.83 13.64
C ARG A 91 25.42 -3.06 12.30
N GLY A 92 24.12 -2.81 12.25
CA GLY A 92 23.32 -2.84 11.03
C GLY A 92 22.74 -1.46 10.76
N TYR A 93 22.79 -1.00 9.51
CA TYR A 93 22.11 0.22 9.07
C TYR A 93 21.45 0.00 7.71
N HIS A 94 20.35 0.72 7.46
CA HIS A 94 19.67 0.72 6.18
C HIS A 94 19.14 2.13 5.94
N ASP A 95 19.78 2.83 5.02
CA ASP A 95 19.50 4.23 4.78
C ASP A 95 18.51 4.39 3.63
N PHE A 96 17.23 4.51 3.99
CA PHE A 96 16.15 4.76 3.04
C PHE A 96 15.19 5.83 3.56
N GLY A 97 14.50 6.49 2.64
CA GLY A 97 13.45 7.47 2.91
C GLY A 97 12.15 7.12 2.19
N CYS A 98 11.02 7.57 2.73
CA CYS A 98 9.70 7.41 2.15
C CYS A 98 9.00 8.77 2.06
N ASP A 99 8.54 9.13 0.87
CA ASP A 99 7.86 10.41 0.63
C ASP A 99 6.60 10.23 -0.22
N GLN A 100 5.65 11.16 -0.07
CA GLN A 100 4.49 11.24 -0.96
C GLN A 100 4.95 11.66 -2.35
N ALA A 101 4.54 10.89 -3.37
CA ALA A 101 4.82 11.22 -4.76
C ALA A 101 3.62 11.95 -5.39
N GLU A 102 2.68 11.23 -6.00
CA GLU A 102 1.48 11.83 -6.60
C GLU A 102 0.31 11.81 -5.62
N TYR A 103 -0.15 12.99 -5.20
CA TYR A 103 -1.25 13.14 -4.25
C TYR A 103 -2.61 12.66 -4.82
N LEU A 104 -2.78 12.67 -6.15
CA LEU A 104 -3.97 12.16 -6.83
C LEU A 104 -3.97 10.64 -7.02
N ALA A 105 -2.85 9.96 -6.75
CA ALA A 105 -2.69 8.53 -7.00
C ALA A 105 -3.23 7.65 -5.84
N GLY A 106 -3.73 8.25 -4.76
CA GLY A 106 -4.37 7.51 -3.68
C GLY A 106 -5.37 8.35 -2.92
N VAL A 107 -6.31 7.68 -2.24
CA VAL A 107 -7.26 8.31 -1.33
C VAL A 107 -7.32 7.55 -0.02
N LYS A 108 -7.32 8.31 1.09
CA LYS A 108 -7.62 7.79 2.43
C LYS A 108 -9.10 7.96 2.71
N VAL A 109 -9.75 6.89 3.16
CA VAL A 109 -11.13 6.91 3.62
C VAL A 109 -11.15 6.62 5.12
N LYS A 110 -11.94 7.39 5.89
CA LYS A 110 -12.04 7.26 7.36
C LYS A 110 -12.62 5.90 7.80
N GLY A 111 -13.48 5.32 6.96
CA GLY A 111 -14.20 4.06 7.23
C GLY A 111 -15.21 4.15 8.38
N ALA A 112 -15.56 5.37 8.78
CA ALA A 112 -16.60 5.66 9.76
C ALA A 112 -17.34 6.94 9.32
N ALA A 113 -18.62 7.05 9.70
CA ALA A 113 -19.45 8.22 9.45
C ALA A 113 -18.94 9.49 10.15
#